data_AF-A0A0F7PQK3-F1
#
_entry.id   AF-A0A0F7PQK3-F1
#
_cell.length_a   1.000
_cell.length_b   1.000
_cell.length_c   1.000
_cell.angle_alpha   90.00
_cell.angle_beta   90.00
_cell.angle_gamma   90.00
#
_symmetry.space_group_name_H-M   'P 1'
#
loop_
_entity.id
_entity.type
_entity.pdbx_description
1 polymer ?
#
loop_
_entity_poly.entity_id
_entity_poly.type
_entity_poly.pdbx_seq_one_letter_code
_entity_poly.pdbx_strand_id
1 'polypeptide(L)'
;MSKQSDERGVGDWPAISENHWYTLAITSAIFTALAVLCSFLWIFADGFDPEKDVKSAQVLAPFGVALFALVTFCTAGWRGSINTRQANQSENEGRAKLLQEGAKLLADVEKPAHVSAGIATLGVLISGPDKGYAFQGMSLLADFVEDRMSENHSNRHRSQISGAMRSGEQNGVNTGREISFDCTNYDPDNHYDDDYVTYWNFIPGFASIQYKSGIFDYDIHYEIDNLDNVNFNNVEIRGWRPVNVDDRFYRCSFSNCDIGSVSSLIALRNHKEFEFSFENCDFSGCIIHVRELVEIGLKKQHNYYLRGRPPILLGFDEPIDWSKILLCEETKPDRHFLL
;
A
#
# COMPACT_ATOMS: atom_id res chain seq x y z
N MET A 1 -1.68 20.06 -13.48
CA MET A 1 -3.07 20.03 -13.97
C MET A 1 -3.68 18.73 -13.48
N SER A 2 -4.13 18.70 -12.21
CA SER A 2 -4.60 17.48 -11.58
C SER A 2 -6.02 17.18 -12.01
N LYS A 3 -6.21 15.95 -12.48
CA LYS A 3 -7.51 15.40 -12.85
C LYS A 3 -8.16 14.92 -11.56
N GLN A 4 -8.97 15.77 -10.94
CA GLN A 4 -9.90 15.37 -9.89
C GLN A 4 -10.85 14.34 -10.51
N SER A 5 -10.66 13.06 -10.19
CA SER A 5 -11.67 12.03 -10.42
C SER A 5 -12.83 12.32 -9.47
N ASP A 6 -13.87 12.94 -10.04
CA ASP A 6 -15.19 13.10 -9.48
C ASP A 6 -15.78 11.70 -9.22
N GLU A 7 -15.46 11.11 -8.05
CA GLU A 7 -16.28 10.06 -7.46
C GLU A 7 -17.63 10.70 -7.10
N ARG A 8 -18.53 10.77 -8.08
CA ARG A 8 -19.93 11.09 -7.82
C ARG A 8 -20.48 9.98 -6.94
N GLY A 9 -20.47 10.24 -5.64
CA GLY A 9 -21.14 9.43 -4.64
C GLY A 9 -22.56 9.12 -5.11
N VAL A 10 -22.91 7.84 -5.06
CA VAL A 10 -24.30 7.39 -5.13
C VAL A 10 -25.06 8.26 -4.12
N GLY A 11 -25.98 9.09 -4.59
CA GLY A 11 -26.57 10.16 -3.79
C GLY A 11 -26.98 9.66 -2.41
N ASP A 12 -26.47 10.33 -1.37
CA ASP A 12 -26.73 9.99 0.03
C ASP A 12 -28.24 9.91 0.26
N TRP A 13 -28.76 8.68 0.31
CA TRP A 13 -30.11 8.45 0.80
C TRP A 13 -30.19 9.01 2.22
N PRO A 14 -31.32 9.61 2.65
CA PRO A 14 -31.45 10.15 4.00
C PRO A 14 -31.18 9.04 5.02
N ALA A 15 -30.04 9.12 5.70
CA ALA A 15 -29.64 8.16 6.70
C ALA A 15 -30.50 8.36 7.95
N ILE A 16 -31.49 7.48 8.14
CA ILE A 16 -32.32 7.46 9.34
C ILE A 16 -31.47 6.92 10.49
N SER A 17 -31.05 7.80 11.41
CA SER A 17 -30.29 7.44 12.60
C SER A 17 -31.08 6.54 13.55
N GLU A 18 -30.38 5.84 14.45
CA GLU A 18 -31.00 5.04 15.53
C GLU A 18 -32.01 5.87 16.35
N ASN A 19 -31.67 7.14 16.65
CA ASN A 19 -32.56 8.05 17.38
C ASN A 19 -33.83 8.38 16.59
N HIS A 20 -33.75 8.45 15.27
CA HIS A 20 -34.92 8.64 14.42
C HIS A 20 -35.83 7.40 14.44
N TRP A 21 -35.26 6.20 14.33
CA TRP A 21 -36.04 4.96 14.45
C TRP A 21 -36.69 4.80 15.82
N TYR A 22 -35.97 5.12 16.89
CA TYR A 22 -36.50 5.15 18.24
C TYR A 22 -37.66 6.15 18.38
N THR A 23 -37.47 7.39 17.90
CA THR A 23 -38.49 8.43 17.93
C THR A 23 -39.72 8.03 17.11
N LEU A 24 -39.53 7.46 15.92
CA LEU A 24 -40.62 6.96 15.08
C LEU A 24 -41.38 5.80 15.74
N ALA A 25 -40.67 4.87 16.39
CA ALA A 25 -41.30 3.77 17.12
C ALA A 25 -42.15 4.29 18.30
N ILE A 26 -41.64 5.24 19.08
CA ILE A 26 -42.37 5.82 20.22
C ILE A 26 -43.55 6.67 19.74
N THR A 27 -43.33 7.57 18.79
CA THR A 27 -44.38 8.45 18.28
C THR A 27 -45.50 7.66 17.60
N SER A 28 -45.17 6.64 16.80
CA SER A 28 -46.18 5.74 16.21
C SER A 28 -46.93 4.93 17.26
N ALA A 29 -46.26 4.46 18.32
CA ALA A 29 -46.93 3.74 19.42
C ALA A 29 -47.89 4.65 20.19
N ILE A 30 -47.47 5.87 20.54
CA ILE A 30 -48.32 6.87 21.21
C ILE A 30 -49.50 7.25 20.32
N PHE A 31 -49.26 7.52 19.04
CA PHE A 31 -50.31 7.84 18.08
C PHE A 31 -51.32 6.70 17.95
N THR A 32 -50.84 5.46 17.87
CA THR A 32 -51.71 4.27 17.81
C THR A 32 -52.55 4.13 19.08
N ALA A 33 -51.97 4.34 20.26
CA ALA A 33 -52.71 4.30 21.52
C ALA A 33 -53.80 5.37 21.59
N LEU A 34 -53.50 6.61 21.17
CA LEU A 34 -54.49 7.69 21.10
C LEU A 34 -55.58 7.40 20.08
N ALA A 35 -55.24 6.87 18.91
CA ALA A 35 -56.20 6.51 17.87
C ALA A 35 -57.16 5.40 18.34
N VAL A 36 -56.66 4.40 19.07
CA VAL A 36 -57.48 3.33 19.67
C VAL A 36 -58.41 3.90 20.74
N LEU A 37 -57.93 4.79 21.61
CA LEU A 37 -58.77 5.44 22.63
C LEU A 37 -59.88 6.31 22.00
N CYS A 38 -59.55 7.12 21.00
CA CYS A 38 -60.54 7.95 20.29
C CYS A 38 -61.56 7.08 19.57
N SER A 39 -61.11 5.99 18.92
CA SER A 39 -61.98 5.02 18.26
C SER A 39 -62.94 4.37 19.25
N PHE A 40 -62.44 3.99 20.43
CA PHE A 40 -63.25 3.41 21.50
C PHE A 40 -64.31 4.39 22.00
N LEU A 41 -63.92 5.64 22.29
CA LEU A 41 -64.87 6.67 22.70
C LEU A 41 -65.93 6.94 21.62
N TRP A 42 -65.54 6.97 20.34
CA TRP A 42 -66.46 7.22 19.25
C TRP A 42 -67.49 6.09 19.07
N ILE A 43 -67.08 4.83 19.19
CA ILE A 43 -67.98 3.68 19.10
C ILE A 43 -68.99 3.70 20.25
N PHE A 44 -68.55 3.96 21.49
CA PHE A 44 -69.38 3.80 22.68
C PHE A 44 -70.00 5.10 23.23
N ALA A 45 -69.79 6.26 22.60
CA ALA A 45 -70.29 7.55 23.08
C ALA A 45 -71.82 7.64 23.18
N ASP A 46 -72.54 6.97 22.27
CA ASP A 46 -74.02 7.03 22.18
C ASP A 46 -74.74 5.93 23.00
N GLY A 47 -73.99 5.12 23.77
CA GLY A 47 -74.50 3.91 24.43
C GLY A 47 -74.30 2.64 23.57
N PHE A 48 -74.43 1.47 24.20
CA PHE A 48 -74.13 0.18 23.56
C PHE A 48 -75.26 -0.25 22.61
N ASP A 49 -74.99 -0.28 21.30
CA ASP A 49 -75.88 -0.80 20.27
C ASP A 49 -75.14 -1.88 19.46
N PRO A 50 -75.42 -3.18 19.70
CA PRO A 50 -74.62 -4.27 19.15
C PRO A 50 -74.57 -4.30 17.61
N GLU A 51 -75.59 -3.82 16.90
CA GLU A 51 -75.57 -3.83 15.43
C GLU A 51 -74.74 -2.66 14.84
N LYS A 52 -74.89 -1.46 15.43
CA LYS A 52 -74.16 -0.24 15.02
C LYS A 52 -72.68 -0.31 15.42
N ASP A 53 -72.39 -0.83 16.60
CA ASP A 53 -71.03 -0.90 17.17
C ASP A 53 -70.17 -1.90 16.40
N VAL A 54 -70.72 -3.07 16.03
CA VAL A 54 -70.02 -4.07 15.22
C VAL A 54 -69.67 -3.53 13.83
N LYS A 55 -70.60 -2.82 13.18
CA LYS A 55 -70.35 -2.22 11.86
C LYS A 55 -69.26 -1.14 11.94
N SER A 56 -69.26 -0.32 12.99
CA SER A 56 -68.26 0.72 13.21
C SER A 56 -66.87 0.13 13.49
N ALA A 57 -66.81 -0.95 14.29
CA ALA A 57 -65.57 -1.68 14.55
C ALA A 57 -65.01 -2.35 13.28
N GLN A 58 -65.86 -2.91 12.42
CA GLN A 58 -65.44 -3.52 11.15
C GLN A 58 -64.83 -2.50 10.18
N VAL A 59 -65.30 -1.25 10.20
CA VAL A 59 -64.72 -0.16 9.39
C VAL A 59 -63.35 0.26 9.90
N LEU A 60 -63.14 0.25 11.22
CA LEU A 60 -61.88 0.69 11.85
C LEU A 60 -60.80 -0.39 11.91
N ALA A 61 -61.18 -1.66 11.92
CA ALA A 61 -60.24 -2.78 12.06
C ALA A 61 -59.06 -2.76 11.05
N PRO A 62 -59.24 -2.48 9.74
CA PRO A 62 -58.12 -2.42 8.78
C PRO A 62 -57.10 -1.32 9.12
N PHE A 63 -57.56 -0.18 9.64
CA PHE A 63 -56.67 0.92 10.06
C PHE A 63 -55.91 0.57 11.33
N GLY A 64 -56.55 -0.12 12.28
CA GLY A 64 -55.89 -0.65 13.47
C GLY A 64 -54.75 -1.61 13.11
N VAL A 65 -54.99 -2.54 12.17
CA VAL A 65 -53.96 -3.46 11.67
C VAL A 65 -52.81 -2.70 10.99
N ALA A 66 -53.11 -1.71 10.14
CA ALA A 66 -52.10 -0.91 9.47
C ALA A 66 -51.22 -0.10 10.45
N LEU A 67 -51.83 0.51 11.48
CA LEU A 67 -51.09 1.22 12.53
C LEU A 67 -50.21 0.27 13.34
N PHE A 68 -50.72 -0.90 13.69
CA PHE A 68 -49.94 -1.91 14.40
C PHE A 68 -48.74 -2.41 13.55
N ALA A 69 -48.94 -2.57 12.24
CA ALA A 69 -47.87 -2.91 11.31
C ALA A 69 -46.80 -1.81 11.23
N LEU A 70 -47.20 -0.53 11.23
CA LEU A 70 -46.27 0.60 11.25
C LEU A 70 -45.41 0.63 12.52
N VAL A 71 -46.03 0.46 13.70
CA VAL A 71 -45.29 0.39 14.98
C VAL A 71 -44.31 -0.77 14.96
N THR A 72 -44.74 -1.94 14.45
CA THR A 72 -43.91 -3.13 14.34
C THR A 72 -42.71 -2.88 13.42
N PHE A 73 -42.93 -2.24 12.27
CA PHE A 73 -41.87 -1.89 11.32
C PHE A 73 -40.85 -0.93 11.92
N CYS A 74 -41.30 0.16 12.56
CA CYS A 74 -40.41 1.13 13.22
C CYS A 74 -39.59 0.47 14.34
N THR A 75 -40.22 -0.42 15.12
CA THR A 75 -39.53 -1.17 16.18
C THR A 75 -38.49 -2.15 15.62
N ALA A 76 -38.80 -2.84 14.52
CA ALA A 76 -37.86 -3.71 13.83
C ALA A 76 -36.66 -2.93 13.28
N GLY A 77 -36.90 -1.76 12.67
CA GLY A 77 -35.85 -0.85 12.20
C GLY A 77 -34.94 -0.38 13.34
N TRP A 78 -35.51 0.03 14.47
CA TRP A 78 -34.76 0.42 15.66
C TRP A 78 -33.89 -0.72 16.20
N ARG A 79 -34.46 -1.92 16.39
CA ARG A 79 -33.70 -3.10 16.83
C ARG A 79 -32.59 -3.48 15.85
N GLY A 80 -32.85 -3.38 14.55
CA GLY A 80 -31.85 -3.59 13.51
C GLY A 80 -30.67 -2.62 13.68
N SER A 81 -30.94 -1.33 13.86
CA SER A 81 -29.90 -0.32 14.07
C SER A 81 -29.04 -0.55 15.32
N ILE A 82 -29.66 -0.99 16.43
CA ILE A 82 -28.94 -1.35 17.65
C ILE A 82 -28.03 -2.56 17.41
N ASN A 83 -28.55 -3.61 16.77
CA ASN A 83 -27.77 -4.82 16.49
C ASN A 83 -26.56 -4.50 15.60
N THR A 84 -26.73 -3.63 14.59
CA THR A 84 -25.60 -3.16 13.77
C THR A 84 -24.57 -2.40 14.60
N ARG A 85 -24.99 -1.50 15.50
CA ARG A 85 -24.06 -0.79 16.40
C ARG A 85 -23.30 -1.76 17.31
N GLN A 86 -23.99 -2.73 17.91
CA GLN A 86 -23.37 -3.73 18.78
C GLN A 86 -22.39 -4.63 18.02
N ALA A 87 -22.74 -5.04 16.79
CA ALA A 87 -21.85 -5.80 15.92
C ALA A 87 -20.60 -4.99 15.57
N ASN A 88 -20.75 -3.73 15.16
CA ASN A 88 -19.63 -2.85 14.84
C ASN A 88 -18.73 -2.59 16.06
N GLN A 89 -19.33 -2.40 17.25
CA GLN A 89 -18.56 -2.22 18.48
C GLN A 89 -17.76 -3.49 18.82
N SER A 90 -18.38 -4.65 18.74
CA SER A 90 -17.71 -5.93 18.99
C SER A 90 -16.59 -6.20 17.98
N GLU A 91 -16.78 -5.83 16.71
CA GLU A 91 -15.77 -5.95 15.67
C GLU A 91 -14.59 -5.01 15.94
N ASN A 92 -14.84 -3.76 16.33
CA ASN A 92 -13.80 -2.80 16.67
C ASN A 92 -12.99 -3.23 17.90
N GLU A 93 -13.66 -3.72 18.95
CA GLU A 93 -12.98 -4.30 20.13
C GLU A 93 -12.12 -5.51 19.74
N GLY A 94 -12.62 -6.36 18.83
CA GLY A 94 -11.87 -7.48 18.27
C GLY A 94 -10.62 -7.05 17.51
N ARG A 95 -10.72 -6.02 16.66
CA ARG A 95 -9.58 -5.46 15.91
C ARG A 95 -8.54 -4.83 16.82
N ALA A 96 -8.97 -4.05 17.82
CA ALA A 96 -8.08 -3.47 18.82
C ALA A 96 -7.31 -4.55 19.58
N LYS A 97 -7.97 -5.66 19.93
CA LYS A 97 -7.33 -6.80 20.57
C LYS A 97 -6.29 -7.48 19.65
N LEU A 98 -6.62 -7.70 18.38
CA LEU A 98 -5.66 -8.23 17.40
C LEU A 98 -4.44 -7.32 17.27
N LEU A 99 -4.63 -5.99 17.28
CA LEU A 99 -3.53 -5.04 17.19
C LEU A 99 -2.60 -5.17 18.41
N GLN A 100 -3.18 -5.24 19.61
CA GLN A 100 -2.44 -5.41 20.85
C GLN A 100 -1.70 -6.76 20.90
N GLU A 101 -2.34 -7.86 20.49
CA GLU A 101 -1.71 -9.18 20.43
C GLU A 101 -0.58 -9.22 19.39
N GLY A 102 -0.81 -8.64 18.21
CA GLY A 102 0.19 -8.50 17.16
C GLY A 102 1.43 -7.74 17.63
N ALA A 103 1.22 -6.58 18.27
CA ALA A 103 2.30 -5.78 18.86
C ALA A 103 3.08 -6.55 19.94
N LYS A 104 2.38 -7.24 20.84
CA LYS A 104 3.00 -8.03 21.91
C LYS A 104 3.84 -9.17 21.37
N LEU A 105 3.35 -9.87 20.34
CA LEU A 105 4.06 -10.97 19.70
C LEU A 105 5.29 -10.48 18.92
N LEU A 106 5.16 -9.35 18.23
CA LEU A 106 6.23 -8.71 17.48
C LEU A 106 7.39 -8.26 18.39
N ALA A 107 7.09 -7.86 19.62
CA ALA A 107 8.08 -7.46 20.62
C ALA A 107 8.91 -8.62 21.20
N ASP A 108 8.42 -9.87 21.12
CA ASP A 108 9.12 -11.07 21.62
C ASP A 108 10.11 -11.61 20.57
N VAL A 109 11.11 -10.77 20.25
CA VAL A 109 12.09 -10.97 19.16
C VAL A 109 12.94 -12.24 19.31
N GLU A 110 13.08 -12.75 20.52
CA GLU A 110 13.84 -13.97 20.82
C GLU A 110 13.14 -15.23 20.31
N LYS A 111 11.84 -15.14 19.99
CA LYS A 111 11.03 -16.26 19.50
C LYS A 111 10.56 -15.97 18.07
N PRO A 112 11.26 -16.48 17.04
CA PRO A 112 10.88 -16.25 15.64
C PRO A 112 9.44 -16.67 15.30
N ALA A 113 8.91 -17.67 16.00
CA ALA A 113 7.52 -18.08 15.86
C ALA A 113 6.52 -17.00 16.35
N HIS A 114 6.85 -16.29 17.44
CA HIS A 114 6.04 -15.18 17.93
C HIS A 114 6.12 -14.00 16.96
N VAL A 115 7.31 -13.65 16.47
CA VAL A 115 7.47 -12.59 15.47
C VAL A 115 6.64 -12.89 14.22
N SER A 116 6.72 -14.11 13.70
CA SER A 116 5.91 -14.53 12.53
C SER A 116 4.41 -14.44 12.80
N ALA A 117 3.95 -14.86 13.98
CA ALA A 117 2.55 -14.77 14.38
C ALA A 117 2.10 -13.30 14.58
N GLY A 118 2.97 -12.44 15.09
CA GLY A 118 2.77 -11.01 15.20
C GLY A 118 2.57 -10.37 13.82
N ILE A 119 3.47 -10.64 12.88
CA ILE A 119 3.38 -10.15 11.49
C ILE A 119 2.09 -10.64 10.83
N ALA A 120 1.73 -11.92 11.00
CA ALA A 120 0.49 -12.45 10.43
C ALA A 120 -0.77 -11.78 11.03
N THR A 121 -0.77 -11.56 12.35
CA THR A 121 -1.88 -10.91 13.06
C THR A 121 -2.05 -9.46 12.60
N LEU A 122 -0.95 -8.71 12.49
CA LEU A 122 -0.96 -7.35 11.96
C LEU A 122 -1.34 -7.36 10.47
N GLY A 123 -0.89 -8.33 9.69
CA GLY A 123 -1.25 -8.50 8.28
C GLY A 123 -2.76 -8.64 8.04
N VAL A 124 -3.50 -9.27 8.96
CA VAL A 124 -4.98 -9.33 8.93
C VAL A 124 -5.59 -7.94 9.07
N LEU A 125 -5.06 -7.10 9.96
CA LEU A 125 -5.52 -5.73 10.15
C LEU A 125 -5.18 -4.85 8.94
N ILE A 126 -3.97 -5.00 8.40
CA ILE A 126 -3.47 -4.25 7.23
C ILE A 126 -4.28 -4.57 5.97
N SER A 127 -4.69 -5.82 5.81
CA SER A 127 -5.52 -6.26 4.67
C SER A 127 -7.02 -5.98 4.89
N GLY A 128 -7.40 -5.50 6.07
CA GLY A 128 -8.79 -5.22 6.43
C GLY A 128 -9.35 -3.94 5.81
N PRO A 129 -10.67 -3.72 5.88
CA PRO A 129 -11.32 -2.55 5.30
C PRO A 129 -11.07 -1.25 6.09
N ASP A 130 -10.61 -1.35 7.35
CA ASP A 130 -10.38 -0.21 8.22
C ASP A 130 -8.96 0.34 8.05
N LYS A 131 -8.87 1.46 7.33
CA LYS A 131 -7.59 2.14 7.06
C LYS A 131 -6.89 2.63 8.34
N GLY A 132 -7.62 2.89 9.42
CA GLY A 132 -7.04 3.32 10.70
C GLY A 132 -6.25 2.19 11.36
N TYR A 133 -6.83 0.99 11.43
CA TYR A 133 -6.11 -0.19 11.93
C TYR A 133 -5.01 -0.64 10.98
N ALA A 134 -5.22 -0.53 9.66
CA ALA A 134 -4.17 -0.84 8.69
C ALA A 134 -2.95 0.08 8.89
N PHE A 135 -3.17 1.38 9.03
CA PHE A 135 -2.11 2.36 9.31
C PHE A 135 -1.35 2.03 10.61
N GLN A 136 -2.07 1.71 11.70
CA GLN A 136 -1.45 1.33 12.97
C GLN A 136 -0.64 0.03 12.85
N GLY A 137 -1.18 -0.98 12.15
CA GLY A 137 -0.47 -2.24 11.92
C GLY A 137 0.80 -2.06 11.09
N MET A 138 0.73 -1.29 10.00
CA MET A 138 1.92 -0.95 9.19
C MET A 138 2.94 -0.14 9.99
N SER A 139 2.50 0.74 10.88
CA SER A 139 3.40 1.54 11.71
C SER A 139 4.23 0.67 12.65
N LEU A 140 3.63 -0.34 13.26
CA LEU A 140 4.33 -1.31 14.12
C LEU A 140 5.31 -2.18 13.31
N LEU A 141 4.95 -2.59 12.10
CA LEU A 141 5.88 -3.29 11.21
C LEU A 141 7.04 -2.39 10.78
N ALA A 142 6.78 -1.11 10.52
CA ALA A 142 7.82 -0.13 10.21
C ALA A 142 8.78 0.09 11.39
N ASP A 143 8.29 0.16 12.63
CA ASP A 143 9.15 0.21 13.82
C ASP A 143 10.10 -1.00 13.86
N PHE A 144 9.56 -2.20 13.59
CA PHE A 144 10.39 -3.40 13.55
C PHE A 144 11.44 -3.37 12.43
N VAL A 145 11.08 -2.84 11.24
CA VAL A 145 12.02 -2.69 10.12
C VAL A 145 13.13 -1.70 10.47
N GLU A 146 12.80 -0.56 11.06
CA GLU A 146 13.80 0.43 11.50
C GLU A 146 14.73 -0.15 12.57
N ASP A 147 14.19 -0.86 13.56
CA ASP A 147 14.98 -1.43 14.66
C ASP A 147 15.88 -2.60 14.25
N ARG A 148 15.45 -3.40 13.25
CA ARG A 148 16.07 -4.70 12.96
C ARG A 148 16.66 -4.82 11.56
N MET A 149 16.38 -3.87 10.69
CA MET A 149 16.70 -3.95 9.27
C MET A 149 17.25 -2.64 8.69
N SER A 150 17.47 -1.61 9.52
CA SER A 150 18.05 -0.32 9.09
C SER A 150 19.44 -0.47 8.47
N GLU A 151 20.25 -1.42 8.95
CA GLU A 151 21.63 -1.64 8.49
C GLU A 151 21.79 -2.81 7.52
N ASN A 152 20.84 -3.76 7.51
CA ASN A 152 20.86 -4.94 6.63
C ASN A 152 19.47 -5.60 6.50
N HIS A 153 19.13 -6.10 5.30
CA HIS A 153 17.88 -6.81 5.02
C HIS A 153 17.98 -8.34 5.16
N SER A 154 19.07 -8.92 5.65
CA SER A 154 19.21 -10.37 5.90
C SER A 154 18.28 -10.96 6.98
N ASN A 155 17.24 -10.23 7.40
CA ASN A 155 16.26 -10.69 8.38
C ASN A 155 15.33 -11.77 7.79
N ARG A 156 15.22 -12.92 8.46
CA ARG A 156 14.36 -14.04 8.05
C ARG A 156 12.87 -13.71 7.88
N HIS A 157 12.40 -12.63 8.52
CA HIS A 157 11.01 -12.18 8.47
C HIS A 157 10.77 -11.10 7.41
N ARG A 158 11.83 -10.63 6.72
CA ARG A 158 11.75 -9.57 5.69
C ARG A 158 10.64 -9.83 4.68
N SER A 159 10.59 -11.04 4.11
CA SER A 159 9.62 -11.37 3.06
C SER A 159 8.18 -11.32 3.57
N GLN A 160 7.94 -11.77 4.81
CA GLN A 160 6.62 -11.71 5.46
C GLN A 160 6.20 -10.27 5.73
N ILE A 161 7.13 -9.44 6.23
CA ILE A 161 6.89 -8.02 6.48
C ILE A 161 6.63 -7.28 5.18
N SER A 162 7.49 -7.43 4.17
CA SER A 162 7.33 -6.81 2.86
C SER A 162 6.01 -7.22 2.21
N GLY A 163 5.61 -8.49 2.33
CA GLY A 163 4.30 -8.97 1.88
C GLY A 163 3.12 -8.29 2.59
N ALA A 164 3.16 -8.17 3.92
CA ALA A 164 2.12 -7.50 4.68
C ALA A 164 2.04 -5.99 4.35
N MET A 165 3.19 -5.32 4.27
CA MET A 165 3.28 -3.90 3.90
C MET A 165 2.80 -3.64 2.48
N ARG A 166 3.08 -4.56 1.54
CA ARG A 166 2.59 -4.50 0.14
C ARG A 166 1.07 -4.50 0.09
N SER A 167 0.41 -5.37 0.86
CA SER A 167 -1.05 -5.40 0.92
C SER A 167 -1.62 -4.07 1.42
N GLY A 168 -0.96 -3.42 2.39
CA GLY A 168 -1.34 -2.10 2.88
C GLY A 168 -1.22 -1.02 1.81
N GLU A 169 -0.09 -0.99 1.10
CA GLU A 169 0.16 -0.05 0.00
C GLU A 169 -0.85 -0.22 -1.15
N GLN A 170 -1.15 -1.47 -1.53
CA GLN A 170 -2.16 -1.79 -2.55
C GLN A 170 -3.57 -1.35 -2.13
N ASN A 171 -3.85 -1.27 -0.82
CA ASN A 171 -5.09 -0.73 -0.26
C ASN A 171 -5.07 0.80 -0.10
N GLY A 172 -4.03 1.47 -0.59
CA GLY A 172 -3.86 2.93 -0.52
C GLY A 172 -3.53 3.42 0.88
N VAL A 173 -2.86 2.60 1.70
CA VAL A 173 -2.37 2.97 3.03
C VAL A 173 -0.84 2.91 3.03
N ASN A 174 -0.19 3.92 3.58
CA ASN A 174 1.23 3.92 3.89
C ASN A 174 1.43 4.43 5.32
N THR A 175 2.63 4.28 5.86
CA THR A 175 2.94 4.70 7.23
C THR A 175 3.10 6.22 7.38
N GLY A 176 3.15 6.98 6.28
CA GLY A 176 3.49 8.40 6.30
C GLY A 176 4.94 8.69 6.71
N ARG A 177 5.77 7.65 6.93
CA ARG A 177 7.15 7.77 7.42
C ARG A 177 8.15 7.80 6.29
N GLU A 178 9.24 8.52 6.54
CA GLU A 178 10.46 8.43 5.74
C GLU A 178 11.44 7.49 6.46
N ILE A 179 12.04 6.56 5.72
CA ILE A 179 13.02 5.61 6.26
C ILE A 179 14.34 5.72 5.50
N SER A 180 15.45 5.60 6.23
CA SER A 180 16.80 5.52 5.64
C SER A 180 17.43 4.20 6.04
N PHE A 181 17.78 3.39 5.04
CA PHE A 181 18.61 2.21 5.16
C PHE A 181 20.06 2.60 4.87
N ASP A 182 20.95 2.36 5.81
CA ASP A 182 22.33 2.85 5.73
C ASP A 182 23.32 1.83 6.30
N CYS A 183 24.19 1.32 5.42
CA CYS A 183 25.27 0.42 5.81
C CYS A 183 26.65 1.07 5.68
N THR A 184 26.78 2.41 5.59
CA THR A 184 28.10 3.07 5.47
C THR A 184 29.00 2.86 6.69
N ASN A 185 28.39 2.75 7.87
CA ASN A 185 29.10 2.53 9.14
C ASN A 185 28.99 1.08 9.62
N TYR A 186 28.44 0.20 8.77
CA TYR A 186 28.35 -1.21 9.10
C TYR A 186 29.76 -1.79 8.99
N ASP A 187 30.40 -1.98 10.14
CA ASP A 187 31.70 -2.62 10.29
C ASP A 187 31.45 -4.10 10.64
N PRO A 188 31.43 -5.02 9.65
CA PRO A 188 31.34 -6.46 9.91
C PRO A 188 32.61 -7.00 10.59
N ASP A 189 33.61 -6.14 10.83
CA ASP A 189 34.99 -6.50 11.08
C ASP A 189 35.37 -6.47 12.58
N ASN A 190 34.60 -7.24 13.36
CA ASN A 190 35.27 -8.16 14.28
C ASN A 190 35.72 -9.45 13.57
N HIS A 191 35.71 -9.50 12.23
CA HIS A 191 36.28 -10.59 11.43
C HIS A 191 36.71 -10.15 10.03
N TYR A 192 38.02 -10.32 9.79
CA TYR A 192 38.78 -10.21 8.54
C TYR A 192 38.14 -10.97 7.36
N ASP A 193 37.01 -10.49 6.84
CA ASP A 193 36.41 -10.98 5.60
C ASP A 193 35.95 -9.77 4.78
N ASP A 194 36.76 -9.40 3.78
CA ASP A 194 36.53 -8.38 2.75
C ASP A 194 35.25 -8.62 1.89
N ASP A 195 34.42 -9.62 2.22
CA ASP A 195 33.32 -10.15 1.40
C ASP A 195 31.91 -9.87 1.96
N TYR A 196 31.75 -9.15 3.08
CA TYR A 196 30.42 -8.84 3.62
C TYR A 196 29.72 -7.73 2.83
N VAL A 197 28.95 -8.16 1.83
CA VAL A 197 28.10 -7.30 1.01
C VAL A 197 26.68 -7.22 1.60
N THR A 198 26.23 -6.01 1.92
CA THR A 198 24.83 -5.77 2.32
C THR A 198 23.92 -5.75 1.10
N TYR A 199 22.94 -6.65 1.09
CA TYR A 199 21.92 -6.72 0.03
C TYR A 199 20.63 -6.05 0.50
N TRP A 200 20.29 -4.95 -0.13
CA TRP A 200 19.03 -4.27 0.02
C TRP A 200 17.95 -4.91 -0.84
N ASN A 201 16.73 -4.81 -0.34
CA ASN A 201 15.52 -5.26 -1.02
C ASN A 201 14.42 -4.22 -0.78
N PHE A 202 13.53 -4.02 -1.74
CA PHE A 202 12.44 -3.08 -1.57
C PHE A 202 11.46 -3.52 -0.46
N ILE A 203 11.13 -2.61 0.45
CA ILE A 203 10.11 -2.80 1.49
C ILE A 203 9.05 -1.70 1.28
N PRO A 204 7.86 -2.03 0.75
CA PRO A 204 6.83 -1.06 0.41
C PRO A 204 6.19 -0.44 1.66
N GLY A 205 5.28 0.52 1.45
CA GLY A 205 4.42 1.04 2.50
C GLY A 205 5.01 2.19 3.34
N PHE A 206 6.20 2.69 2.99
CA PHE A 206 6.74 3.95 3.51
C PHE A 206 6.37 5.12 2.59
N ALA A 207 6.34 6.34 3.12
CA ALA A 207 6.10 7.53 2.30
C ALA A 207 7.32 7.89 1.45
N SER A 208 8.53 7.66 1.97
CA SER A 208 9.81 7.88 1.27
C SER A 208 10.85 6.90 1.81
N ILE A 209 11.71 6.38 0.93
CA ILE A 209 12.76 5.42 1.27
C ILE A 209 14.09 5.92 0.73
N GLN A 210 15.12 5.91 1.56
CA GLN A 210 16.49 6.18 1.14
C GLN A 210 17.36 4.95 1.39
N TYR A 211 18.07 4.48 0.36
CA TYR A 211 19.11 3.46 0.48
C TYR A 211 20.48 4.11 0.38
N LYS A 212 21.40 3.74 1.27
CA LYS A 212 22.79 4.23 1.28
C LYS A 212 23.78 3.08 1.35
N SER A 213 24.75 3.09 0.44
CA SER A 213 25.75 2.02 0.29
C SER A 213 25.12 0.65 -0.03
N GLY A 214 25.92 -0.41 -0.16
CA GLY A 214 25.42 -1.77 -0.39
C GLY A 214 24.88 -2.00 -1.81
N ILE A 215 24.17 -3.12 -1.98
CA ILE A 215 23.68 -3.60 -3.28
C ILE A 215 22.17 -3.70 -3.26
N PHE A 216 21.50 -3.02 -4.17
CA PHE A 216 20.07 -3.16 -4.38
C PHE A 216 19.80 -4.18 -5.48
N ASP A 217 19.46 -5.40 -5.05
CA ASP A 217 19.30 -6.54 -5.95
C ASP A 217 17.91 -6.55 -6.59
N TYR A 218 17.81 -7.26 -7.71
CA TYR A 218 16.58 -7.37 -8.49
C TYR A 218 15.46 -8.03 -7.68
N ASP A 219 14.28 -7.38 -7.65
CA ASP A 219 13.07 -7.95 -7.08
C ASP A 219 12.02 -8.16 -8.17
N ILE A 220 11.62 -9.41 -8.38
CA ILE A 220 10.64 -9.84 -9.40
C ILE A 220 9.26 -9.19 -9.23
N HIS A 221 8.96 -8.66 -8.05
CA HIS A 221 7.66 -8.07 -7.76
C HIS A 221 7.55 -6.60 -8.14
N TYR A 222 8.65 -5.95 -8.53
CA TYR A 222 8.69 -4.52 -8.77
C TYR A 222 9.47 -4.19 -10.04
N GLU A 223 9.19 -3.01 -10.58
CA GLU A 223 10.01 -2.37 -11.60
C GLU A 223 10.64 -1.15 -10.93
N ILE A 224 11.98 -1.04 -10.96
CA ILE A 224 12.70 0.05 -10.25
C ILE A 224 12.24 1.43 -10.72
N ASP A 225 11.85 1.53 -11.99
CA ASP A 225 11.38 2.78 -12.57
C ASP A 225 10.06 3.27 -11.95
N ASN A 226 9.21 2.35 -11.46
CA ASN A 226 7.93 2.68 -10.80
C ASN A 226 8.11 3.04 -9.32
N LEU A 227 9.34 2.99 -8.78
CA LEU A 227 9.64 3.32 -7.39
C LEU A 227 9.89 4.83 -7.23
N ASP A 228 8.83 5.63 -7.34
CA ASP A 228 8.90 7.10 -7.34
C ASP A 228 9.33 7.70 -5.99
N ASN A 229 9.10 6.97 -4.89
CA ASN A 229 9.39 7.41 -3.53
C ASN A 229 10.73 6.88 -2.99
N VAL A 230 11.61 6.38 -3.86
CA VAL A 230 12.88 5.77 -3.47
C VAL A 230 14.05 6.58 -4.00
N ASN A 231 15.03 6.82 -3.13
CA ASN A 231 16.29 7.44 -3.48
C ASN A 231 17.46 6.51 -3.12
N PHE A 232 18.45 6.45 -3.99
CA PHE A 232 19.65 5.65 -3.84
C PHE A 232 20.87 6.58 -3.74
N ASN A 233 21.73 6.32 -2.77
CA ASN A 233 22.95 7.08 -2.56
C ASN A 233 24.14 6.12 -2.39
N ASN A 234 25.10 6.15 -3.32
CA ASN A 234 26.26 5.26 -3.26
C ASN A 234 25.89 3.76 -3.29
N VAL A 235 24.80 3.39 -3.97
CA VAL A 235 24.30 2.01 -4.03
C VAL A 235 24.69 1.36 -5.36
N GLU A 236 25.03 0.08 -5.35
CA GLU A 236 25.12 -0.73 -6.57
C GLU A 236 23.72 -1.26 -6.93
N ILE A 237 23.19 -0.88 -8.09
CA ILE A 237 21.94 -1.41 -8.64
C ILE A 237 22.27 -2.65 -9.48
N ARG A 238 21.75 -3.81 -9.09
CA ARG A 238 22.13 -5.08 -9.73
C ARG A 238 20.95 -5.77 -10.39
N GLY A 239 21.12 -6.16 -11.66
CA GLY A 239 20.21 -7.08 -12.34
C GLY A 239 18.86 -6.51 -12.81
N TRP A 240 18.54 -5.25 -12.50
CA TRP A 240 17.28 -4.58 -12.83
C TRP A 240 17.09 -4.31 -14.34
N ARG A 241 15.84 -4.43 -14.81
CA ARG A 241 15.47 -4.34 -16.24
C ARG A 241 14.02 -3.88 -16.44
N PRO A 242 13.75 -2.78 -17.18
CA PRO A 242 14.68 -1.70 -17.55
C PRO A 242 15.03 -0.80 -16.34
N VAL A 243 16.06 0.05 -16.50
CA VAL A 243 16.47 1.08 -15.54
C VAL A 243 16.62 2.43 -16.24
N ASN A 244 15.86 3.43 -15.80
CA ASN A 244 16.00 4.81 -16.21
C ASN A 244 16.85 5.59 -15.19
N VAL A 245 18.09 5.90 -15.57
CA VAL A 245 19.05 6.59 -14.70
C VAL A 245 18.71 8.08 -14.63
N ASP A 246 18.17 8.49 -13.50
CA ASP A 246 17.79 9.86 -13.14
C ASP A 246 18.41 10.31 -11.80
N ASP A 247 17.98 11.46 -11.28
CA ASP A 247 18.53 12.05 -10.05
C ASP A 247 18.27 11.23 -8.78
N ARG A 248 17.40 10.20 -8.81
CA ARG A 248 17.21 9.28 -7.68
C ARG A 248 18.46 8.46 -7.41
N PHE A 249 19.30 8.23 -8.41
CA PHE A 249 20.46 7.35 -8.33
C PHE A 249 21.75 8.09 -7.98
N TYR A 250 21.78 8.87 -6.91
CA TYR A 250 22.95 9.68 -6.57
C TYR A 250 24.18 8.81 -6.28
N ARG A 251 25.28 9.03 -7.00
CA ARG A 251 26.57 8.30 -6.81
C ARG A 251 26.46 6.78 -6.96
N CYS A 252 25.49 6.28 -7.70
CA CYS A 252 25.25 4.84 -7.83
C CYS A 252 26.10 4.21 -8.94
N SER A 253 26.29 2.89 -8.83
CA SER A 253 26.83 2.04 -9.90
C SER A 253 25.74 1.05 -10.36
N PHE A 254 25.89 0.52 -11.57
CA PHE A 254 24.92 -0.37 -12.18
C PHE A 254 25.63 -1.61 -12.71
N SER A 255 25.17 -2.79 -12.30
CA SER A 255 25.76 -4.07 -12.72
C SER A 255 24.70 -4.99 -13.30
N ASN A 256 24.99 -5.60 -14.46
CA ASN A 256 24.09 -6.56 -15.12
C ASN A 256 22.67 -6.03 -15.41
N CYS A 257 22.51 -4.71 -15.54
CA CYS A 257 21.24 -4.04 -15.80
C CYS A 257 20.92 -3.91 -17.29
N ASP A 258 19.66 -3.56 -17.57
CA ASP A 258 19.22 -3.09 -18.88
C ASP A 258 18.90 -1.60 -18.78
N ILE A 259 19.74 -0.76 -19.38
CA ILE A 259 19.64 0.69 -19.26
C ILE A 259 18.67 1.21 -20.31
N GLY A 260 17.53 1.74 -19.86
CA GLY A 260 16.51 2.32 -20.73
C GLY A 260 16.84 3.76 -21.12
N SER A 261 17.29 4.56 -20.16
CA SER A 261 17.72 5.94 -20.41
C SER A 261 18.76 6.42 -19.41
N VAL A 262 19.53 7.44 -19.79
CA VAL A 262 20.43 8.18 -18.91
C VAL A 262 20.16 9.66 -19.04
N SER A 263 19.60 10.25 -17.98
CA SER A 263 19.16 11.65 -17.94
C SER A 263 20.00 12.53 -17.02
N SER A 264 20.78 11.96 -16.10
CA SER A 264 21.59 12.71 -15.13
C SER A 264 23.00 12.12 -14.96
N LEU A 265 24.04 12.96 -15.08
CA LEU A 265 25.41 12.62 -14.68
C LEU A 265 25.62 12.74 -13.18
N ILE A 266 24.79 13.53 -12.50
CA ILE A 266 24.89 13.71 -11.05
C ILE A 266 24.64 12.36 -10.37
N ALA A 267 23.76 11.54 -10.97
CA ALA A 267 23.57 10.14 -10.62
C ALA A 267 24.88 9.33 -10.60
N LEU A 268 25.80 9.58 -11.53
CA LEU A 268 27.00 8.76 -11.73
C LEU A 268 28.24 9.30 -11.00
N ARG A 269 28.11 10.42 -10.27
CA ARG A 269 29.25 11.24 -9.82
C ARG A 269 29.90 10.77 -8.52
N ASN A 270 30.31 9.49 -8.44
CA ASN A 270 31.10 9.03 -7.28
C ASN A 270 32.60 8.86 -7.53
N HIS A 271 33.06 8.91 -8.77
CA HIS A 271 34.47 8.75 -9.06
C HIS A 271 34.92 9.81 -10.06
N LYS A 272 36.21 10.16 -10.02
CA LYS A 272 36.87 10.91 -11.10
C LYS A 272 36.87 10.13 -12.43
N GLU A 273 36.26 8.93 -12.45
CA GLU A 273 36.27 7.93 -13.50
C GLU A 273 34.86 7.36 -13.66
N PHE A 274 34.00 8.06 -14.40
CA PHE A 274 32.64 7.62 -14.75
C PHE A 274 32.60 6.26 -15.48
N GLU A 275 33.75 5.77 -15.96
CA GLU A 275 33.92 4.49 -16.67
C GLU A 275 33.51 3.28 -15.82
N PHE A 276 33.49 3.41 -14.49
CA PHE A 276 33.16 2.33 -13.56
C PHE A 276 31.72 2.37 -13.03
N SER A 277 30.92 3.34 -13.49
CA SER A 277 29.52 3.44 -13.05
C SER A 277 28.63 2.37 -13.68
N PHE A 278 29.08 1.70 -14.74
CA PHE A 278 28.33 0.64 -15.41
C PHE A 278 29.21 -0.58 -15.63
N GLU A 279 28.70 -1.76 -15.31
CA GLU A 279 29.36 -3.04 -15.53
C GLU A 279 28.40 -4.06 -16.15
N ASN A 280 28.81 -4.69 -17.25
CA ASN A 280 28.05 -5.70 -17.98
C ASN A 280 26.61 -5.28 -18.31
N CYS A 281 26.38 -3.98 -18.53
CA CYS A 281 25.06 -3.42 -18.77
C CYS A 281 24.67 -3.44 -20.25
N ASP A 282 23.39 -3.61 -20.51
CA ASP A 282 22.79 -3.58 -21.85
C ASP A 282 22.27 -2.17 -22.15
N PHE A 283 22.85 -1.52 -23.17
CA PHE A 283 22.46 -0.19 -23.65
C PHE A 283 21.64 -0.26 -24.96
N SER A 284 21.09 -1.42 -25.32
CA SER A 284 20.38 -1.60 -26.60
C SER A 284 19.14 -0.71 -26.72
N GLY A 285 19.19 0.27 -27.62
CA GLY A 285 18.13 1.27 -27.78
C GLY A 285 17.99 2.25 -26.61
N CYS A 286 19.01 2.34 -25.76
CA CYS A 286 19.06 3.29 -24.65
C CYS A 286 18.98 4.74 -25.15
N ILE A 287 18.22 5.56 -24.42
CA ILE A 287 18.09 6.99 -24.69
C ILE A 287 19.06 7.77 -23.80
N ILE A 288 20.04 8.43 -24.40
CA ILE A 288 21.05 9.21 -23.69
C ILE A 288 20.72 10.69 -23.89
N HIS A 289 20.46 11.41 -22.79
CA HIS A 289 20.22 12.86 -22.81
C HIS A 289 21.49 13.67 -22.55
N VAL A 290 22.57 12.99 -22.20
CA VAL A 290 23.79 13.57 -21.65
C VAL A 290 24.95 13.27 -22.59
N ARG A 291 25.53 14.30 -23.20
CA ARG A 291 26.61 14.15 -24.18
C ARG A 291 27.89 13.61 -23.57
N GLU A 292 28.21 14.00 -22.35
CA GLU A 292 29.44 13.65 -21.65
C GLU A 292 29.59 12.13 -21.48
N LEU A 293 28.48 11.38 -21.45
CA LEU A 293 28.50 9.92 -21.39
C LEU A 293 29.21 9.28 -22.60
N VAL A 294 29.17 9.95 -23.76
CA VAL A 294 29.80 9.50 -25.02
C VAL A 294 31.33 9.67 -24.96
N GLU A 295 31.82 10.57 -24.11
CA GLU A 295 33.26 10.82 -23.91
C GLU A 295 33.88 9.82 -22.92
N ILE A 296 33.04 9.16 -22.13
CA ILE A 296 33.42 8.17 -21.12
C ILE A 296 33.53 6.80 -21.80
N GLY A 297 34.70 6.16 -21.72
CA GLY A 297 34.95 4.87 -22.37
C GLY A 297 34.21 3.72 -21.71
N LEU A 298 32.92 3.54 -22.00
CA LEU A 298 32.06 2.51 -21.39
C LEU A 298 32.41 1.06 -21.77
N LYS A 299 33.25 0.87 -22.78
CA LYS A 299 33.62 -0.44 -23.33
C LYS A 299 34.39 -1.33 -22.35
N LYS A 300 35.17 -0.74 -21.43
CA LYS A 300 36.11 -1.47 -20.57
C LYS A 300 35.43 -2.44 -19.61
N GLN A 301 34.21 -2.14 -19.18
CA GLN A 301 33.44 -2.93 -18.22
C GLN A 301 32.40 -3.84 -18.89
N HIS A 302 32.69 -4.31 -20.11
CA HIS A 302 31.83 -5.20 -20.87
C HIS A 302 30.40 -4.66 -21.12
N ASN A 303 30.23 -3.34 -21.13
CA ASN A 303 28.96 -2.73 -21.50
C ASN A 303 28.76 -2.83 -23.01
N TYR A 304 27.54 -3.20 -23.43
CA TYR A 304 27.26 -3.55 -24.81
C TYR A 304 25.93 -2.99 -25.31
N TYR A 305 25.75 -3.05 -26.62
CA TYR A 305 24.46 -2.91 -27.30
C TYR A 305 24.33 -4.01 -28.35
N LEU A 306 23.08 -4.38 -28.66
CA LEU A 306 22.76 -5.37 -29.69
C LEU A 306 22.86 -4.75 -31.08
N ARG A 307 23.44 -5.49 -32.02
CA ARG A 307 23.51 -5.08 -33.43
C ARG A 307 22.12 -4.75 -33.97
N GLY A 308 22.00 -3.59 -34.61
CA GLY A 308 20.72 -3.08 -35.13
C GLY A 308 19.89 -2.30 -34.10
N ARG A 309 20.30 -2.25 -32.83
CA ARG A 309 19.68 -1.43 -31.77
C ARG A 309 20.71 -0.56 -31.04
N PRO A 310 21.42 0.33 -31.75
CA PRO A 310 22.36 1.25 -31.10
C PRO A 310 21.62 2.19 -30.12
N PRO A 311 22.31 2.71 -29.09
CA PRO A 311 21.79 3.81 -28.29
C PRO A 311 21.50 5.06 -29.15
N ILE A 312 20.68 5.95 -28.62
CA ILE A 312 20.27 7.20 -29.28
C ILE A 312 20.68 8.36 -28.38
N LEU A 313 21.54 9.24 -28.89
CA LEU A 313 21.83 10.52 -28.22
C LEU A 313 20.75 11.53 -28.61
N LEU A 314 19.97 12.01 -27.65
CA LEU A 314 18.93 13.00 -27.88
C LEU A 314 19.49 14.42 -27.83
N GLY A 315 19.02 15.28 -28.75
CA GLY A 315 19.35 16.70 -28.77
C GLY A 315 20.63 17.07 -29.53
N PHE A 316 21.25 16.11 -30.23
CA PHE A 316 22.48 16.32 -30.99
C PHE A 316 22.38 15.64 -32.36
N ASP A 317 22.76 16.35 -33.43
CA ASP A 317 22.67 15.88 -34.82
C ASP A 317 23.94 15.15 -35.30
N GLU A 318 24.94 14.99 -34.43
CA GLU A 318 26.21 14.36 -34.79
C GLU A 318 26.07 12.82 -34.85
N PRO A 319 26.52 12.17 -35.94
CA PRO A 319 26.51 10.71 -36.01
C PRO A 319 27.56 10.13 -35.06
N ILE A 320 27.13 9.25 -34.15
CA ILE A 320 28.00 8.60 -33.16
C ILE A 320 28.27 7.17 -33.58
N ASP A 321 29.56 6.82 -33.61
CA ASP A 321 30.00 5.45 -33.76
C ASP A 321 30.05 4.75 -32.40
N TRP A 322 28.91 4.18 -32.00
CA TRP A 322 28.75 3.48 -30.73
C TRP A 322 29.71 2.29 -30.55
N SER A 323 30.24 1.72 -31.63
CA SER A 323 31.19 0.59 -31.55
C SER A 323 32.54 0.96 -30.93
N LYS A 324 32.85 2.27 -30.89
CA LYS A 324 34.03 2.82 -30.20
C LYS A 324 33.81 2.98 -28.70
N ILE A 325 32.55 3.12 -28.26
CA ILE A 325 32.18 3.45 -26.88
C ILE A 325 31.68 2.21 -26.13
N LEU A 326 30.97 1.31 -26.81
CA LEU A 326 30.37 0.10 -26.27
C LEU A 326 30.75 -1.11 -27.12
N LEU A 327 30.62 -2.31 -26.57
CA LEU A 327 30.70 -3.55 -27.33
C LEU A 327 29.45 -3.70 -28.21
N CYS A 328 29.63 -4.17 -29.44
CA CYS A 328 28.52 -4.48 -30.35
C CYS A 328 28.34 -6.00 -30.37
N GLU A 329 27.29 -6.50 -29.74
CA GLU A 329 27.00 -7.92 -29.61
C GLU A 329 25.87 -8.36 -30.57
N GLU A 330 25.88 -9.62 -31.01
CA GLU A 330 24.81 -10.17 -31.86
C GLU A 330 23.59 -10.61 -31.04
N THR A 331 23.84 -11.13 -29.84
CA THR A 331 22.83 -11.69 -28.94
C THR A 331 23.10 -11.25 -27.51
N LYS A 332 22.06 -11.20 -26.69
CA LYS A 332 22.21 -10.89 -25.27
C LYS A 332 23.04 -12.00 -24.61
N PRO A 333 24.12 -11.68 -23.87
CA PRO A 333 24.88 -12.68 -23.13
C PRO A 333 23.99 -13.42 -22.13
N ASP A 334 24.19 -14.73 -21.99
CA ASP A 334 23.55 -15.51 -20.92
C ASP A 334 24.06 -15.01 -19.56
N ARG A 335 23.22 -14.28 -18.85
CA ARG A 335 23.51 -13.80 -17.51
C ARG A 335 23.08 -14.88 -16.51
N HIS A 336 24.03 -15.68 -16.03
CA HIS A 336 23.80 -16.56 -14.89
C HIS A 336 23.59 -15.70 -13.64
N PHE A 337 22.33 -15.51 -13.24
CA PHE A 337 22.02 -15.08 -11.89
C PHE A 337 22.33 -16.25 -10.96
N LEU A 338 23.33 -16.09 -10.10
CA LEU A 338 23.45 -16.94 -8.91
C LEU A 338 22.29 -16.53 -8.00
N LEU A 339 21.19 -17.30 -8.05
CA LEU A 339 20.05 -17.20 -7.15
C LEU A 339 20.44 -17.57 -5.71
#